data_AF-A0AAV4RTI5-F1
#
_entry.id   AF-A0AAV4RTI5-F1
#
_cell.length_a   1.000
_cell.length_b   1.000
_cell.length_c   1.000
_cell.angle_alpha   90.00
_cell.angle_beta   90.00
_cell.angle_gamma   90.00
#
_symmetry.space_group_name_H-M   'P 1'
#
loop_
_entity.id
_entity.type
_entity.pdbx_description
1 polymer ?
#
loop_
_entity_poly.entity_id
_entity_poly.type
_entity_poly.pdbx_seq_one_letter_code
_entity_poly.pdbx_strand_id
1 'polypeptide(L)'
;MDIILLNHKHVHQDIYMYDLHIFAYIAENFIERIHISQNNTYVLFSDVYKKMDGVAREPVSQLFQDLLSYMEGRQLELESKISEFFDELFPLVYHHSINPNLKDFSADYKECLRQTRREIRPFGDIADRATQHLVRSFTVARTLLDAFELGVEVITATSSMRFRPECDTGLMRMVYCSHCSGFARTKPCGGYCLNVVRGCLAHVAELDQPWSNYVKMLERLVPNLLGSYNIEDVLSVLDTKISEAIMYAMENGPDLSKKITTWCDLSQGVSLPIISSYELLVTFERQLRWFMLPDCDTFVHRWLLCTFE
;
A
#
# COMPACT_ATOMS: atom_id res chain seq x y z
N MET A 1 21.33 22.21 -36.80
CA MET A 1 21.25 21.83 -35.38
C MET A 1 19.79 21.84 -34.94
N ASP A 2 18.99 22.80 -35.44
CA ASP A 2 17.58 22.93 -35.07
C ASP A 2 16.67 21.77 -35.50
N ILE A 3 16.74 21.21 -36.72
CA ILE A 3 15.72 20.22 -37.16
C ILE A 3 15.82 18.86 -36.43
N ILE A 4 17.02 18.38 -36.12
CA ILE A 4 17.20 17.10 -35.41
C ILE A 4 16.88 17.27 -33.92
N LEU A 5 17.27 18.40 -33.30
CA LEU A 5 16.92 18.72 -31.91
C LEU A 5 15.44 19.13 -31.76
N LEU A 6 14.82 19.76 -32.76
CA LEU A 6 13.38 20.10 -32.79
C LEU A 6 12.53 18.85 -32.94
N ASN A 7 12.89 17.91 -33.83
CA ASN A 7 12.15 16.65 -33.94
C ASN A 7 12.35 15.77 -32.69
N HIS A 8 13.54 15.74 -32.08
CA HIS A 8 13.72 15.05 -30.80
C HIS A 8 12.97 15.74 -29.66
N LYS A 9 12.98 17.08 -29.58
CA LYS A 9 12.23 17.84 -28.58
C LYS A 9 10.72 17.66 -28.74
N HIS A 10 10.17 17.76 -29.95
CA HIS A 10 8.73 17.58 -30.19
C HIS A 10 8.28 16.15 -29.87
N VAL A 11 9.00 15.12 -30.34
CA VAL A 11 8.65 13.72 -30.05
C VAL A 11 8.79 13.42 -28.56
N HIS A 12 9.84 13.90 -27.88
CA HIS A 12 9.95 13.75 -26.43
C HIS A 12 8.80 14.48 -25.74
N GLN A 13 8.52 15.73 -26.09
CA GLN A 13 7.53 16.59 -25.43
C GLN A 13 6.10 16.07 -25.61
N ASP A 14 5.79 15.43 -26.74
CA ASP A 14 4.53 14.73 -26.95
C ASP A 14 4.46 13.47 -26.07
N ILE A 15 5.49 12.61 -26.05
CA ILE A 15 5.54 11.41 -25.19
C ILE A 15 5.43 11.78 -23.70
N TYR A 16 6.17 12.78 -23.24
CA TYR A 16 6.10 13.31 -21.87
C TYR A 16 4.69 13.78 -21.50
N MET A 17 4.02 14.48 -22.43
CA MET A 17 2.69 15.01 -22.17
C MET A 17 1.67 13.89 -22.06
N TYR A 18 1.75 12.86 -22.91
CA TYR A 18 0.88 11.69 -22.81
C TYR A 18 1.10 10.88 -21.53
N ASP A 19 2.36 10.64 -21.15
CA ASP A 19 2.70 9.85 -19.96
C ASP A 19 2.27 10.55 -18.65
N LEU A 20 2.43 11.88 -18.57
CA LEU A 20 2.00 12.67 -17.40
C LEU A 20 0.47 12.72 -17.28
N HIS A 21 -0.27 12.80 -18.40
CA HIS A 21 -1.73 12.77 -18.39
C HIS A 21 -2.27 11.41 -17.95
N ILE A 22 -1.64 10.30 -18.37
CA ILE A 22 -2.04 8.96 -17.96
C ILE A 22 -1.84 8.77 -16.44
N PHE A 23 -0.69 9.20 -15.92
CA PHE A 23 -0.43 9.16 -14.48
C PHE A 23 -1.47 9.95 -13.69
N ALA A 24 -1.70 11.21 -14.05
CA ALA A 24 -2.67 12.08 -13.39
C ALA A 24 -4.09 11.47 -13.45
N TYR A 25 -4.49 10.95 -14.62
CA TYR A 25 -5.78 10.31 -14.80
C TYR A 25 -5.98 9.09 -13.89
N ILE A 26 -4.98 8.21 -13.77
CA ILE A 26 -5.05 7.02 -12.92
C ILE A 26 -5.15 7.43 -11.44
N ALA A 27 -4.32 8.38 -11.00
CA ALA A 27 -4.36 8.90 -9.64
C ALA A 27 -5.73 9.50 -9.31
N GLU A 28 -6.25 10.38 -10.17
CA GLU A 28 -7.57 11.00 -10.03
C GLU A 28 -8.69 9.96 -9.96
N ASN A 29 -8.64 8.94 -10.82
CA ASN A 29 -9.62 7.86 -10.82
C ASN A 29 -9.61 7.11 -9.48
N PHE A 30 -8.44 6.76 -8.94
CA PHE A 30 -8.35 6.08 -7.65
C PHE A 30 -8.94 6.92 -6.52
N ILE A 31 -8.64 8.21 -6.49
CA ILE A 31 -9.20 9.15 -5.51
C ILE A 31 -10.72 9.26 -5.64
N GLU A 32 -11.23 9.32 -6.88
CA GLU A 32 -12.68 9.33 -7.14
C GLU A 32 -13.36 8.05 -6.62
N ARG A 33 -12.76 6.87 -6.84
CA ARG A 33 -13.30 5.59 -6.32
C ARG A 33 -13.38 5.58 -4.79
N ILE A 34 -12.41 6.18 -4.11
CA ILE A 34 -12.40 6.29 -2.65
C ILE A 34 -13.56 7.17 -2.17
N HIS A 35 -13.79 8.32 -2.81
CA HIS A 35 -14.94 9.17 -2.50
C HIS A 35 -16.29 8.51 -2.78
N ILE A 36 -16.43 7.79 -3.90
CA ILE A 36 -17.65 7.05 -4.22
C ILE A 36 -17.92 5.99 -3.16
N SER A 37 -16.92 5.22 -2.77
CA SER A 37 -17.04 4.18 -1.74
C SER A 37 -17.38 4.77 -0.37
N GLN A 38 -16.83 5.95 -0.03
CA GLN A 38 -17.21 6.69 1.17
C GLN A 38 -18.70 7.06 1.15
N ASN A 39 -19.18 7.61 0.04
CA ASN A 39 -20.58 7.97 -0.11
C ASN A 39 -21.51 6.75 -0.04
N ASN A 40 -21.14 5.64 -0.68
CA ASN A 40 -21.88 4.38 -0.60
C ASN A 40 -21.97 3.88 0.85
N THR A 41 -20.87 4.00 1.60
CA THR A 41 -20.84 3.63 3.02
C THR A 41 -21.76 4.54 3.85
N TYR A 42 -21.79 5.85 3.59
CA TYR A 42 -22.77 6.74 4.25
C TYR A 42 -24.21 6.36 3.89
N VAL A 43 -24.50 6.04 2.64
CA VAL A 43 -25.82 5.60 2.18
C VAL A 43 -26.23 4.30 2.87
N LEU A 44 -25.32 3.34 3.02
CA LEU A 44 -25.56 2.11 3.79
C LEU A 44 -26.05 2.44 5.21
N PHE A 45 -25.37 3.33 5.91
CA PHE A 45 -25.76 3.70 7.27
C PHE A 45 -27.07 4.51 7.32
N SER A 46 -27.31 5.42 6.37
CA SER A 46 -28.55 6.20 6.32
C SER A 46 -29.77 5.37 5.96
N ASP A 47 -29.62 4.35 5.12
CA ASP A 47 -30.74 3.60 4.56
C ASP A 47 -31.03 2.32 5.36
N VAL A 48 -29.98 1.57 5.70
CA VAL A 48 -30.08 0.26 6.36
C VAL A 48 -29.93 0.39 7.88
N TYR A 49 -28.91 1.10 8.34
CA TYR A 49 -28.56 1.19 9.76
C TYR A 49 -28.87 2.55 10.39
N LYS A 50 -30.08 3.07 10.15
CA LYS A 50 -30.54 4.43 10.54
C LYS A 50 -30.20 4.88 11.95
N LYS A 51 -30.24 3.97 12.92
CA LYS A 51 -29.90 4.27 14.33
C LYS A 51 -28.42 4.60 14.54
N MET A 52 -27.57 4.19 13.62
CA MET A 52 -26.12 4.41 13.61
C MET A 52 -25.66 5.51 12.66
N ASP A 53 -26.50 6.05 11.74
CA ASP A 53 -26.09 7.05 10.73
C ASP A 53 -25.25 8.20 11.32
N GLY A 54 -25.80 8.94 12.27
CA GLY A 54 -25.10 10.09 12.85
C GLY A 54 -23.78 9.74 13.54
N VAL A 55 -23.73 8.60 14.26
CA VAL A 55 -22.57 8.19 15.06
C VAL A 55 -21.52 7.43 14.25
N ALA A 56 -21.89 6.79 13.14
CA ALA A 56 -20.99 6.08 12.25
C ALA A 56 -20.27 7.02 11.27
N ARG A 57 -20.74 8.26 11.11
CA ARG A 57 -20.12 9.24 10.19
C ARG A 57 -18.66 9.53 10.49
N GLU A 58 -18.30 9.66 11.77
CA GLU A 58 -16.92 10.00 12.15
C GLU A 58 -15.95 8.83 11.86
N PRO A 59 -16.23 7.58 12.29
CA PRO A 59 -15.37 6.44 11.96
C PRO A 59 -15.24 6.19 10.45
N VAL A 60 -16.36 6.34 9.71
CA VAL A 60 -16.34 6.23 8.24
C VAL A 60 -15.49 7.34 7.64
N SER A 61 -15.68 8.59 8.07
CA SER A 61 -14.89 9.71 7.57
C SER A 61 -13.39 9.51 7.82
N GLN A 62 -13.02 9.06 9.02
CA GLN A 62 -11.63 8.82 9.41
C GLN A 62 -10.99 7.72 8.55
N LEU A 63 -11.67 6.57 8.36
CA LEU A 63 -11.18 5.50 7.48
C LEU A 63 -10.86 6.01 6.08
N PHE A 64 -11.80 6.72 5.46
CA PHE A 64 -11.63 7.20 4.09
C PHE A 64 -10.60 8.33 3.99
N GLN A 65 -10.44 9.16 5.02
CA GLN A 65 -9.34 10.13 5.09
C GLN A 65 -7.97 9.46 5.19
N ASP A 66 -7.85 8.36 5.93
CA ASP A 66 -6.61 7.59 6.03
C ASP A 66 -6.29 6.88 4.70
N LEU A 67 -7.31 6.35 4.00
CA LEU A 67 -7.17 5.76 2.66
C LEU A 67 -6.71 6.81 1.63
N LEU A 68 -7.31 8.01 1.63
CA LEU A 68 -6.89 9.13 0.77
C LEU A 68 -5.46 9.55 1.07
N SER A 69 -5.14 9.76 2.36
CA SER A 69 -3.81 10.13 2.83
C SER A 69 -2.74 9.12 2.39
N TYR A 70 -3.06 7.83 2.46
CA TYR A 70 -2.16 6.77 2.01
C TYR A 70 -1.90 6.85 0.50
N MET A 71 -2.94 7.12 -0.30
CA MET A 71 -2.83 7.24 -1.76
C MET A 71 -2.11 8.52 -2.19
N GLU A 72 -2.20 9.59 -1.41
CA GLU A 72 -1.43 10.83 -1.56
C GLU A 72 0.05 10.70 -1.14
N GLY A 73 0.50 9.50 -0.76
CA GLY A 73 1.90 9.24 -0.42
C GLY A 73 2.26 9.39 1.06
N ARG A 74 1.31 9.63 1.97
CA ARG A 74 1.62 9.65 3.42
C ARG A 74 1.99 8.26 3.92
N GLN A 75 3.05 8.14 4.72
CA GLN A 75 3.44 6.86 5.32
C GLN A 75 2.48 6.53 6.47
N LEU A 76 1.61 5.54 6.26
CA LEU A 76 0.64 5.06 7.23
C LEU A 76 0.71 3.53 7.30
N GLU A 77 0.51 2.98 8.49
CA GLU A 77 0.32 1.55 8.68
C GLU A 77 -1.17 1.23 8.40
N LEU A 78 -1.44 0.86 7.15
CA LEU A 78 -2.80 0.77 6.62
C LEU A 78 -3.63 -0.32 7.30
N GLU A 79 -2.99 -1.42 7.72
CA GLU A 79 -3.65 -2.51 8.42
C GLU A 79 -4.22 -2.03 9.77
N SER A 80 -3.44 -1.28 10.53
CA SER A 80 -3.86 -0.66 11.79
C SER A 80 -4.98 0.34 11.58
N LYS A 81 -4.94 1.17 10.52
CA LYS A 81 -6.00 2.16 10.26
C LYS A 81 -7.34 1.54 9.90
N ILE A 82 -7.32 0.49 9.09
CA ILE A 82 -8.55 -0.26 8.79
C ILE A 82 -9.01 -1.05 10.02
N SER A 83 -8.09 -1.59 10.82
CA SER A 83 -8.43 -2.25 12.08
C SER A 83 -9.09 -1.28 13.08
N GLU A 84 -8.59 -0.04 13.19
CA GLU A 84 -9.11 1.02 14.06
C GLU A 84 -10.55 1.40 13.68
N PHE A 85 -10.87 1.40 12.38
CA PHE A 85 -12.27 1.54 11.93
C PHE A 85 -13.18 0.44 12.49
N PHE A 86 -12.75 -0.83 12.47
CA PHE A 86 -13.53 -1.91 13.06
C PHE A 86 -13.56 -1.87 14.59
N ASP A 87 -12.54 -1.28 15.24
CA ASP A 87 -12.59 -0.98 16.68
C ASP A 87 -13.72 0.01 16.98
N GLU A 88 -13.76 1.14 16.28
CA GLU A 88 -14.79 2.16 16.48
C GLU A 88 -16.19 1.69 16.09
N LEU A 89 -16.30 0.83 15.08
CA LEU A 89 -17.60 0.29 14.64
C LEU A 89 -18.21 -0.65 15.67
N PHE A 90 -17.41 -1.39 16.43
CA PHE A 90 -17.91 -2.46 17.30
C PHE A 90 -18.84 -1.97 18.42
N PRO A 91 -18.49 -0.95 19.23
CA PRO A 91 -19.42 -0.39 20.22
C PRO A 91 -20.75 0.06 19.62
N LEU A 92 -20.71 0.64 18.41
CA LEU A 92 -21.91 1.12 17.71
C LEU A 92 -22.82 -0.06 17.35
N VAL A 93 -22.26 -1.10 16.75
CA VAL A 93 -23.00 -2.32 16.36
C VAL A 93 -23.56 -3.03 17.59
N TYR A 94 -22.75 -3.16 18.64
CA TYR A 94 -23.17 -3.84 19.86
C TYR A 94 -24.34 -3.12 20.55
N HIS A 95 -24.30 -1.79 20.59
CA HIS A 95 -25.39 -0.99 21.17
C HIS A 95 -26.62 -0.96 20.26
N HIS A 96 -26.47 -0.54 19.01
CA HIS A 96 -27.61 -0.19 18.17
C HIS A 96 -28.23 -1.37 17.41
N SER A 97 -27.48 -2.45 17.18
CA SER A 97 -27.96 -3.63 16.44
C SER A 97 -28.22 -4.83 17.34
N ILE A 98 -27.36 -5.09 18.34
CA ILE A 98 -27.49 -6.27 19.22
C ILE A 98 -28.33 -5.94 20.46
N ASN A 99 -28.09 -4.80 21.11
CA ASN A 99 -28.76 -4.41 22.35
C ASN A 99 -29.53 -3.08 22.26
N PRO A 100 -30.45 -2.90 21.28
CA PRO A 100 -31.05 -1.60 20.95
C PRO A 100 -31.95 -0.98 22.02
N ASN A 101 -32.27 -1.73 23.08
CA ASN A 101 -33.14 -1.28 24.18
C ASN A 101 -32.34 -0.82 25.41
N LEU A 102 -31.02 -0.98 25.41
CA LEU A 102 -30.18 -0.51 26.49
C LEU A 102 -29.99 1.01 26.39
N LYS A 103 -29.72 1.64 27.54
CA LYS A 103 -29.19 3.00 27.55
C LYS A 103 -27.79 2.99 26.95
N ASP A 104 -27.36 4.15 26.46
CA ASP A 104 -26.01 4.30 25.95
C ASP A 104 -24.97 3.89 27.01
N PHE A 105 -23.89 3.27 26.53
CA PHE A 105 -22.85 2.72 27.38
C PHE A 105 -21.91 3.81 27.89
N SER A 106 -21.34 3.62 29.09
CA SER A 106 -20.27 4.47 29.60
C SER A 106 -19.05 4.48 28.67
N ALA A 107 -18.25 5.56 28.73
CA ALA A 107 -17.03 5.67 27.94
C ALA A 107 -16.07 4.49 28.18
N ASP A 108 -15.89 4.09 29.44
CA ASP A 108 -15.03 2.97 29.82
C ASP A 108 -15.50 1.63 29.24
N TYR A 109 -16.81 1.43 29.16
CA TYR A 109 -17.38 0.22 28.56
C TYR A 109 -17.18 0.20 27.04
N LYS A 110 -17.39 1.33 26.36
CA LYS A 110 -17.09 1.47 24.92
C LYS A 110 -15.61 1.22 24.64
N GLU A 111 -14.74 1.71 25.50
CA GLU A 111 -13.30 1.48 25.38
C GLU A 111 -12.91 0.02 25.57
N CYS A 112 -13.50 -0.67 26.56
CA CYS A 112 -13.31 -2.10 26.71
C CYS A 112 -13.74 -2.88 25.46
N LEU A 113 -14.89 -2.52 24.88
CA LEU A 113 -15.37 -3.14 23.64
C LEU A 113 -14.34 -2.98 22.51
N ARG A 114 -13.81 -1.77 22.28
CA ARG A 114 -12.75 -1.52 21.29
C ARG A 114 -11.54 -2.41 21.53
N GLN A 115 -11.00 -2.38 22.74
CA GLN A 115 -9.76 -3.09 23.08
C GLN A 115 -9.88 -4.61 22.96
N THR A 116 -11.06 -5.16 23.19
CA THR A 116 -11.32 -6.62 23.18
C THR A 116 -11.88 -7.13 21.87
N ARG A 117 -12.08 -6.25 20.87
CA ARG A 117 -12.67 -6.58 19.57
C ARG A 117 -11.88 -7.66 18.83
N ARG A 118 -10.54 -7.67 18.93
CA ARG A 118 -9.67 -8.68 18.29
C ARG A 118 -9.86 -10.07 18.90
N GLU A 119 -10.01 -10.15 20.21
CA GLU A 119 -10.18 -11.38 20.97
C GLU A 119 -11.60 -11.94 20.80
N ILE A 120 -12.60 -11.07 20.80
CA ILE A 120 -14.02 -11.45 20.70
C ILE A 120 -14.42 -11.81 19.26
N ARG A 121 -13.78 -11.17 18.27
CA ARG A 121 -14.07 -11.29 16.83
C ARG A 121 -15.56 -11.13 16.50
N PRO A 122 -16.18 -9.98 16.86
CA PRO A 122 -17.61 -9.77 16.69
C PRO A 122 -18.05 -9.80 15.21
N PHE A 123 -17.13 -9.52 14.30
CA PHE A 123 -17.35 -9.49 12.85
C PHE A 123 -16.84 -10.76 12.13
N GLY A 124 -16.49 -11.81 12.88
CA GLY A 124 -15.95 -13.04 12.32
C GLY A 124 -14.62 -12.82 11.58
N ASP A 125 -14.43 -13.52 10.48
CA ASP A 125 -13.27 -13.37 9.58
C ASP A 125 -13.51 -12.31 8.49
N ILE A 126 -14.69 -11.69 8.44
CA ILE A 126 -15.08 -10.74 7.40
C ILE A 126 -14.25 -9.47 7.51
N ALA A 127 -14.08 -8.94 8.73
CA ALA A 127 -13.24 -7.77 8.98
C ALA A 127 -11.78 -8.03 8.59
N ASP A 128 -11.22 -9.17 8.99
CA ASP A 128 -9.83 -9.54 8.67
C ASP A 128 -9.61 -9.68 7.16
N ARG A 129 -10.55 -10.32 6.46
CA ARG A 129 -10.51 -10.44 5.00
C ARG A 129 -10.62 -9.07 4.33
N ALA A 130 -11.58 -8.25 4.73
CA ALA A 130 -11.74 -6.89 4.19
C ALA A 130 -10.45 -6.07 4.37
N THR A 131 -9.83 -6.11 5.55
CA THR A 131 -8.54 -5.48 5.83
C THR A 131 -7.45 -5.98 4.88
N GLN A 132 -7.27 -7.30 4.74
CA GLN A 132 -6.25 -7.85 3.85
C GLN A 132 -6.45 -7.45 2.39
N HIS A 133 -7.70 -7.45 1.91
CA HIS A 133 -8.03 -7.07 0.54
C HIS A 133 -7.77 -5.58 0.28
N LEU A 134 -8.14 -4.71 1.22
CA LEU A 134 -7.86 -3.28 1.14
C LEU A 134 -6.36 -3.01 1.18
N VAL A 135 -5.64 -3.55 2.16
CA VAL A 135 -4.19 -3.35 2.30
C VAL A 135 -3.46 -3.76 1.02
N ARG A 136 -3.75 -4.94 0.47
CA ARG A 136 -3.10 -5.41 -0.76
C ARG A 136 -3.42 -4.52 -1.96
N SER A 137 -4.68 -4.16 -2.17
CA SER A 137 -5.09 -3.38 -3.34
C SER A 137 -4.52 -1.97 -3.30
N PHE A 138 -4.57 -1.31 -2.13
CA PHE A 138 -3.97 0.02 -1.94
C PHE A 138 -2.44 -0.02 -2.06
N THR A 139 -1.77 -1.05 -1.52
CA THR A 139 -0.32 -1.19 -1.65
C THR A 139 0.10 -1.31 -3.12
N VAL A 140 -0.58 -2.14 -3.89
CA VAL A 140 -0.28 -2.33 -5.32
C VAL A 140 -0.57 -1.03 -6.10
N ALA A 141 -1.70 -0.37 -5.81
CA ALA A 141 -2.09 0.88 -6.48
C ALA A 141 -1.08 2.01 -6.19
N ARG A 142 -0.70 2.19 -4.92
CA ARG A 142 0.32 3.15 -4.52
C ARG A 142 1.68 2.84 -5.13
N THR A 143 2.09 1.57 -5.13
CA THR A 143 3.36 1.16 -5.77
C THR A 143 3.38 1.53 -7.24
N LEU A 144 2.25 1.43 -7.94
CA LEU A 144 2.15 1.86 -9.34
C LEU A 144 2.31 3.37 -9.47
N LEU A 145 1.65 4.15 -8.62
CA LEU A 145 1.75 5.61 -8.62
C LEU A 145 3.19 6.05 -8.33
N ASP A 146 3.81 5.51 -7.27
CA ASP A 146 5.20 5.79 -6.90
C ASP A 146 6.16 5.41 -8.05
N ALA A 147 5.90 4.28 -8.72
CA ALA A 147 6.70 3.86 -9.87
C ALA A 147 6.57 4.85 -11.03
N PHE A 148 5.35 5.27 -11.38
CA PHE A 148 5.14 6.26 -12.43
C PHE A 148 5.76 7.61 -12.12
N GLU A 149 5.67 8.08 -10.88
CA GLU A 149 6.32 9.32 -10.44
C GLU A 149 7.84 9.23 -10.66
N LEU A 150 8.47 8.14 -10.22
CA LEU A 150 9.89 7.89 -10.48
C LEU A 150 10.21 7.83 -11.98
N GLY A 151 9.34 7.21 -12.78
CA GLY A 151 9.44 7.20 -14.24
C GLY A 151 9.47 8.62 -14.80
N VAL A 152 8.50 9.45 -14.44
CA VAL A 152 8.41 10.85 -14.87
C VAL A 152 9.67 11.62 -14.45
N GLU A 153 10.16 11.43 -13.22
CA GLU A 153 11.40 12.05 -12.75
C GLU A 153 12.61 11.67 -13.60
N VAL A 154 12.81 10.38 -13.89
CA VAL A 154 13.92 9.87 -14.69
C VAL A 154 13.85 10.40 -16.12
N ILE A 155 12.68 10.35 -16.76
CA ILE A 155 12.53 10.86 -18.11
C ILE A 155 12.77 12.39 -18.09
N THR A 156 12.30 13.13 -17.08
CA THR A 156 12.53 14.60 -16.96
C THR A 156 14.01 14.94 -16.75
N ALA A 157 14.71 14.18 -15.90
CA ALA A 157 16.14 14.36 -15.66
C ALA A 157 16.97 14.08 -16.94
N THR A 158 16.59 13.07 -17.73
CA THR A 158 17.31 12.72 -18.96
C THR A 158 17.09 13.71 -20.10
N SER A 159 15.91 14.32 -20.26
CA SER A 159 15.69 15.37 -21.29
C SER A 159 16.42 16.68 -21.02
N SER A 160 16.66 16.99 -19.74
CA SER A 160 17.38 18.20 -19.35
C SER A 160 18.91 18.04 -19.37
N MET A 161 19.40 16.82 -19.65
CA MET A 161 20.84 16.53 -19.71
C MET A 161 21.49 17.22 -20.91
N ARG A 162 22.65 17.87 -20.66
CA ARG A 162 23.43 18.53 -21.71
C ARG A 162 24.45 17.56 -22.29
N PHE A 163 24.61 17.61 -23.62
CA PHE A 163 25.68 16.89 -24.30
C PHE A 163 27.06 17.45 -23.90
N ARG A 164 28.07 16.59 -23.94
CA ARG A 164 29.46 17.01 -23.72
C ARG A 164 29.96 17.85 -24.91
N PRO A 165 30.91 18.79 -24.73
CA PRO A 165 31.45 19.62 -25.82
C PRO A 165 32.03 18.82 -26.99
N GLU A 166 32.57 17.62 -26.74
CA GLU A 166 33.07 16.72 -27.77
C GLU A 166 31.95 16.20 -28.67
N CYS A 167 30.74 16.02 -28.13
CA CYS A 167 29.55 15.66 -28.90
C CYS A 167 29.14 16.80 -29.83
N ASP A 168 29.10 18.05 -29.36
CA ASP A 168 28.78 19.20 -30.21
C ASP A 168 29.74 19.30 -31.40
N THR A 169 31.04 19.09 -31.14
CA THR A 169 32.07 19.06 -32.18
C THR A 169 31.88 17.88 -33.15
N GLY A 170 31.57 16.69 -32.62
CA GLY A 170 31.30 15.49 -33.42
C GLY A 170 30.08 15.64 -34.33
N LEU A 171 28.98 16.15 -33.78
CA LEU A 171 27.74 16.43 -34.51
C LEU A 171 27.96 17.53 -35.57
N MET A 172 28.66 18.61 -35.23
CA MET A 172 29.00 19.67 -36.18
C MET A 172 29.78 19.10 -37.36
N ARG A 173 30.81 18.29 -37.10
CA ARG A 173 31.61 17.65 -38.16
C ARG A 173 30.79 16.71 -39.02
N MET A 174 29.95 15.89 -38.38
CA MET A 174 29.09 14.93 -39.07
C MET A 174 28.06 15.60 -39.98
N VAL A 175 27.49 16.72 -39.57
CA VAL A 175 26.41 17.40 -40.29
C VAL A 175 26.94 18.42 -41.30
N TYR A 176 27.94 19.23 -40.96
CA TYR A 176 28.30 20.43 -41.72
C TYR A 176 29.61 20.33 -42.52
N CYS A 177 30.55 19.46 -42.18
CA CYS A 177 31.85 19.45 -42.88
C CYS A 177 31.75 19.08 -44.36
N SER A 178 30.76 18.27 -44.78
CA SER A 178 30.53 17.96 -46.19
C SER A 178 30.14 19.22 -46.97
N HIS A 179 29.30 20.08 -46.39
CA HIS A 179 28.91 21.36 -46.98
C HIS A 179 30.11 22.29 -47.16
N CYS A 180 30.96 22.43 -46.14
CA CYS A 180 32.17 23.25 -46.21
C CYS A 180 33.17 22.73 -47.26
N SER A 181 33.14 21.43 -47.55
CA SER A 181 34.02 20.78 -48.53
C SER A 181 33.41 20.74 -49.94
N GLY A 182 32.28 21.41 -50.19
CA GLY A 182 31.61 21.45 -51.50
C GLY A 182 30.64 20.29 -51.79
N PHE A 183 30.42 19.39 -50.83
CA PHE A 183 29.56 18.21 -50.94
C PHE A 183 28.22 18.39 -50.21
N ALA A 184 27.46 19.43 -50.56
CA ALA A 184 26.26 19.86 -49.81
C ALA A 184 25.06 18.88 -49.82
N ARG A 185 25.07 17.84 -50.67
CA ARG A 185 24.00 16.82 -50.73
C ARG A 185 24.42 15.46 -50.20
N THR A 186 25.67 15.33 -49.73
CA THR A 186 26.22 14.06 -49.26
C THR A 186 25.80 13.83 -47.81
N LYS A 187 25.11 12.70 -47.57
CA LYS A 187 24.72 12.26 -46.24
C LYS A 187 25.89 11.59 -45.51
N PRO A 188 25.98 11.67 -44.17
CA PRO A 188 26.97 10.92 -43.41
C PRO A 188 26.73 9.41 -43.57
N CYS A 189 27.82 8.64 -43.57
CA CYS A 189 27.74 7.17 -43.57
C CYS A 189 26.99 6.68 -42.32
N GLY A 190 26.18 5.62 -42.45
CA GLY A 190 25.41 5.09 -41.33
C GLY A 190 26.27 4.72 -40.10
N GLY A 191 27.40 4.05 -40.32
CA GLY A 191 28.34 3.72 -39.24
C GLY A 191 29.02 4.94 -38.60
N TYR A 192 29.33 5.98 -39.37
CA TYR A 192 29.88 7.23 -38.84
C TYR A 192 28.84 7.96 -37.99
N CYS A 193 27.60 8.05 -38.49
CA CYS A 193 26.48 8.62 -37.74
C CYS A 193 26.27 7.92 -36.40
N LEU A 194 26.21 6.59 -36.44
CA LEU A 194 26.00 5.78 -35.25
C LEU A 194 27.10 5.96 -34.20
N ASN A 195 28.37 6.07 -34.62
CA ASN A 195 29.49 6.28 -33.70
C ASN A 195 29.44 7.66 -33.04
N VAL A 196 29.12 8.71 -33.79
CA VAL A 196 28.97 10.07 -33.24
C VAL A 196 27.82 10.11 -32.24
N VAL A 197 26.66 9.57 -32.60
CA VAL A 197 25.47 9.55 -31.71
C VAL A 197 25.70 8.71 -30.45
N ARG A 198 26.37 7.56 -30.55
CA ARG A 198 26.76 6.76 -29.37
C ARG A 198 27.65 7.53 -28.41
N GLY A 199 28.61 8.29 -28.93
CA GLY A 199 29.47 9.15 -28.10
C GLY A 199 28.68 10.24 -27.37
N CYS A 200 27.68 10.82 -28.05
CA CYS A 200 26.78 11.82 -27.50
C CYS A 200 25.88 11.27 -26.38
N LEU A 201 25.34 10.06 -26.57
CA LEU A 201 24.37 9.42 -25.67
C LEU A 201 25.01 8.47 -24.66
N ALA A 202 26.34 8.42 -24.56
CA ALA A 202 27.04 7.47 -23.71
C ALA A 202 26.55 7.46 -22.25
N HIS A 203 26.25 8.64 -21.69
CA HIS A 203 25.74 8.76 -20.31
C HIS A 203 24.29 8.29 -20.15
N VAL A 204 23.45 8.51 -21.17
CA VAL A 204 22.06 8.02 -21.18
C VAL A 204 22.04 6.50 -21.39
N ALA A 205 23.00 5.96 -22.14
CA ALA A 205 23.12 4.53 -22.38
C ALA A 205 23.38 3.72 -21.10
N GLU A 206 23.92 4.33 -20.03
CA GLU A 206 24.06 3.68 -18.72
C GLU A 206 22.71 3.36 -18.07
N LEU A 207 21.65 4.11 -18.43
CA LEU A 207 20.29 3.89 -17.93
C LEU A 207 19.53 2.80 -18.68
N ASP A 208 20.04 2.29 -19.81
CA ASP A 208 19.33 1.32 -20.67
C ASP A 208 18.88 0.07 -19.89
N GLN A 209 19.79 -0.52 -19.11
CA GLN A 209 19.50 -1.72 -18.34
C GLN A 209 18.58 -1.45 -17.13
N PRO A 210 18.85 -0.44 -16.27
CA PRO A 210 17.92 -0.05 -15.21
C PRO A 210 16.53 0.30 -15.72
N TRP A 211 16.43 1.07 -16.80
CA TRP A 211 15.16 1.47 -17.41
C TRP A 211 14.39 0.27 -17.96
N SER A 212 15.06 -0.62 -18.69
CA SER A 212 14.46 -1.86 -19.19
C SER A 212 13.93 -2.74 -18.07
N ASN A 213 14.63 -2.80 -16.93
CA ASN A 213 14.17 -3.54 -15.75
C ASN A 213 12.95 -2.87 -15.10
N TYR A 214 12.96 -1.54 -14.97
CA TYR A 214 11.84 -0.75 -14.48
C TYR A 214 10.57 -0.98 -15.32
N VAL A 215 10.67 -0.88 -16.66
CA VAL A 215 9.54 -1.14 -17.56
C VAL A 215 8.98 -2.55 -17.38
N LYS A 216 9.86 -3.57 -17.30
CA LYS A 216 9.44 -4.97 -17.04
C LYS A 216 8.75 -5.14 -15.69
N MET A 217 9.12 -4.37 -14.67
CA MET A 217 8.45 -4.40 -13.37
C MET A 217 7.06 -3.79 -13.47
N LEU A 218 6.90 -2.68 -14.17
CA LEU A 218 5.59 -2.08 -14.44
C LEU A 218 4.67 -3.04 -15.21
N GLU A 219 5.17 -3.69 -16.27
CA GLU A 219 4.41 -4.68 -17.04
C GLU A 219 3.91 -5.85 -16.18
N ARG A 220 4.61 -6.19 -15.09
CA ARG A 220 4.18 -7.22 -14.12
C ARG A 220 3.19 -6.69 -13.09
N LEU A 221 3.23 -5.39 -12.79
CA LEU A 221 2.38 -4.76 -11.78
C LEU A 221 0.98 -4.46 -12.33
N VAL A 222 0.87 -4.00 -13.57
CA VAL A 222 -0.42 -3.61 -14.19
C VAL A 222 -1.47 -4.74 -14.19
N PRO A 223 -1.15 -6.02 -14.52
CA PRO A 223 -2.13 -7.09 -14.49
C PRO A 223 -2.74 -7.36 -13.10
N ASN A 224 -1.96 -7.13 -12.04
CA ASN A 224 -2.43 -7.30 -10.66
C ASN A 224 -3.52 -6.27 -10.31
N LEU A 225 -3.38 -5.04 -10.81
CA LEU A 225 -4.37 -3.97 -10.65
C LEU A 225 -5.60 -4.15 -11.52
N LEU A 226 -5.46 -4.80 -12.67
CA LEU A 226 -6.60 -5.16 -13.52
C LEU A 226 -7.28 -6.47 -13.09
N GLY A 227 -6.76 -7.13 -12.05
CA GLY A 227 -7.19 -8.44 -11.59
C GLY A 227 -7.54 -8.45 -10.11
N SER A 228 -6.93 -9.35 -9.34
CA SER A 228 -7.32 -9.64 -7.95
C SER A 228 -7.09 -8.52 -6.94
N TYR A 229 -6.35 -7.48 -7.32
CA TYR A 229 -6.01 -6.34 -6.45
C TYR A 229 -6.53 -5.02 -7.03
N ASN A 230 -7.57 -5.09 -7.87
CA ASN A 230 -8.24 -3.93 -8.40
C ASN A 230 -8.89 -3.13 -7.27
N ILE A 231 -8.43 -1.89 -7.11
CA ILE A 231 -8.92 -0.98 -6.08
C ILE A 231 -10.40 -0.64 -6.30
N GLU A 232 -10.86 -0.55 -7.55
CA GLU A 232 -12.28 -0.33 -7.87
C GLU A 232 -13.14 -1.49 -7.38
N ASP A 233 -12.70 -2.73 -7.59
CA ASP A 233 -13.45 -3.91 -7.17
C ASP A 233 -13.56 -3.98 -5.66
N VAL A 234 -12.46 -3.77 -4.93
CA VAL A 234 -12.48 -3.81 -3.46
C VAL A 234 -13.30 -2.67 -2.86
N LEU A 235 -13.20 -1.46 -3.42
CA LEU A 235 -13.95 -0.30 -2.93
C LEU A 235 -15.45 -0.37 -3.27
N SER A 236 -15.80 -0.95 -4.42
CA SER A 236 -17.20 -1.07 -4.87
C SER A 236 -18.05 -2.01 -4.02
N VAL A 237 -17.42 -2.95 -3.31
CA VAL A 237 -18.11 -3.89 -2.41
C VAL A 237 -17.84 -3.62 -0.94
N LEU A 238 -17.08 -2.58 -0.57
CA LEU A 238 -16.68 -2.34 0.81
C LEU A 238 -17.87 -2.12 1.75
N ASP A 239 -18.87 -1.34 1.32
CA ASP A 239 -20.13 -1.14 2.04
C ASP A 239 -20.87 -2.46 2.26
N THR A 240 -20.93 -3.33 1.24
CA THR A 240 -21.54 -4.65 1.38
C THR A 240 -20.78 -5.54 2.37
N LYS A 241 -19.45 -5.43 2.44
CA LYS A 241 -18.62 -6.16 3.42
C LYS A 241 -18.78 -5.63 4.84
N ILE A 242 -18.95 -4.32 5.00
CA ILE A 242 -19.32 -3.71 6.28
C ILE A 242 -20.70 -4.22 6.72
N SER A 243 -21.68 -4.26 5.82
CA SER A 243 -23.00 -4.82 6.08
C SER A 243 -22.94 -6.30 6.47
N GLU A 244 -22.17 -7.12 5.75
CA GLU A 244 -21.95 -8.55 6.05
C GLU A 244 -21.36 -8.74 7.46
N ALA A 245 -20.38 -7.93 7.83
CA ALA A 245 -19.79 -7.94 9.16
C ALA A 245 -20.83 -7.59 10.26
N ILE A 246 -21.64 -6.55 10.04
CA ILE A 246 -22.70 -6.17 10.98
C ILE A 246 -23.75 -7.28 11.10
N MET A 247 -24.18 -7.87 9.98
CA MET A 247 -25.12 -9.00 10.00
C MET A 247 -24.56 -10.20 10.75
N TYR A 248 -23.29 -10.54 10.54
CA TYR A 248 -22.63 -11.60 11.30
C TYR A 248 -22.66 -11.34 12.82
N ALA A 249 -22.38 -10.09 13.23
CA ALA A 249 -22.45 -9.71 14.64
C ALA A 249 -23.89 -9.82 15.20
N MET A 250 -24.89 -9.42 14.41
CA MET A 250 -26.31 -9.53 14.78
C MET A 250 -26.74 -11.00 14.96
N GLU A 251 -26.37 -11.87 14.04
CA GLU A 251 -26.70 -13.30 14.10
C GLU A 251 -26.06 -13.99 15.32
N ASN A 252 -24.87 -13.56 15.71
CA ASN A 252 -24.13 -14.10 16.86
C ASN A 252 -24.36 -13.32 18.17
N GLY A 253 -25.31 -12.37 18.17
CA GLY A 253 -25.53 -11.42 19.26
C GLY A 253 -25.60 -12.04 20.67
N PRO A 254 -26.42 -13.10 20.92
CA PRO A 254 -26.53 -13.71 22.24
C PRO A 254 -25.21 -14.28 22.79
N ASP A 255 -24.37 -14.85 21.93
CA ASP A 255 -23.08 -15.40 22.33
C ASP A 255 -22.01 -14.31 22.48
N LEU A 256 -22.09 -13.25 21.68
CA LEU A 256 -21.28 -12.04 21.85
C LEU A 256 -21.54 -11.39 23.20
N SER A 257 -22.80 -11.20 23.60
CA SER A 257 -23.14 -10.60 24.89
C SER A 257 -22.56 -11.41 26.07
N LYS A 258 -22.57 -12.75 26.02
CA LYS A 258 -21.93 -13.59 27.07
C LYS A 258 -20.42 -13.38 27.14
N LYS A 259 -19.74 -13.33 25.99
CA LYS A 259 -18.30 -13.09 25.91
C LYS A 259 -17.96 -11.70 26.44
N ILE A 260 -18.69 -10.67 25.99
CA ILE A 260 -18.49 -9.28 26.38
C ILE A 260 -18.69 -9.09 27.88
N THR A 261 -19.72 -9.68 28.49
CA THR A 261 -19.89 -9.64 29.95
C THR A 261 -18.68 -10.20 30.69
N THR A 262 -18.05 -11.24 30.15
CA THR A 262 -16.83 -11.80 30.75
C THR A 262 -15.65 -10.82 30.65
N TRP A 263 -15.50 -10.11 29.54
CA TRP A 263 -14.37 -9.20 29.31
C TRP A 263 -14.57 -7.81 29.94
N CYS A 264 -15.77 -7.25 29.83
CA CYS A 264 -16.06 -5.85 30.14
C CYS A 264 -16.85 -5.62 31.43
N ASP A 265 -17.65 -6.58 31.91
CA ASP A 265 -18.32 -6.43 33.21
C ASP A 265 -17.38 -6.81 34.37
N LEU A 266 -16.42 -7.71 34.15
CA LEU A 266 -15.40 -8.07 35.15
C LEU A 266 -14.27 -7.02 35.25
N SER A 267 -14.01 -6.26 34.19
CA SER A 267 -13.00 -5.19 34.20
C SER A 267 -13.46 -3.92 34.93
N GLN A 268 -14.77 -3.71 35.09
CA GLN A 268 -15.32 -2.64 35.94
C GLN A 268 -15.22 -2.91 37.45
N GLY A 269 -14.74 -4.09 37.86
CA GLY A 269 -14.55 -4.47 39.27
C GLY A 269 -13.12 -4.82 39.68
N VAL A 270 -12.15 -4.79 38.76
CA VAL A 270 -10.77 -5.19 39.05
C VAL A 270 -9.83 -4.19 38.38
N SER A 271 -9.19 -3.34 39.19
CA SER A 271 -7.87 -2.84 38.83
C SER A 271 -7.02 -4.07 38.50
N LEU A 272 -6.74 -4.31 37.22
CA LEU A 272 -5.74 -5.31 36.84
C LEU A 272 -4.49 -5.01 37.66
N PRO A 273 -3.93 -5.99 38.39
CA PRO A 273 -2.68 -5.75 39.07
C PRO A 273 -1.68 -5.33 38.01
N ILE A 274 -1.07 -4.17 38.20
CA ILE A 274 0.14 -3.80 37.47
C ILE A 274 1.14 -4.90 37.81
N ILE A 275 1.26 -5.91 36.93
CA ILE A 275 2.30 -6.93 37.03
C ILE A 275 3.59 -6.14 36.88
N SER A 276 4.26 -5.90 37.99
CA SER A 276 5.56 -5.24 38.02
C SER A 276 6.48 -6.01 37.07
N SER A 277 7.37 -5.31 36.37
CA SER A 277 8.42 -5.94 35.55
C SER A 277 9.19 -7.04 36.29
N TYR A 278 9.20 -6.99 37.63
CA TYR A 278 9.68 -8.05 38.52
C TYR A 278 8.91 -9.38 38.45
N GLU A 279 7.57 -9.37 38.36
CA GLU A 279 6.76 -10.61 38.31
C GLU A 279 6.86 -11.29 36.93
N LEU A 280 7.02 -10.53 35.85
CA LEU A 280 7.33 -11.06 34.51
C LEU A 280 8.69 -11.75 34.48
N LEU A 281 9.71 -11.19 35.15
CA LEU A 281 11.03 -11.80 35.28
C LEU A 281 10.99 -13.10 36.09
N VAL A 282 10.23 -13.16 37.18
CA VAL A 282 10.07 -14.38 37.98
C VAL A 282 9.36 -15.48 37.20
N THR A 283 8.39 -15.13 36.34
CA THR A 283 7.69 -16.09 35.49
C THR A 283 8.59 -16.63 34.37
N PHE A 284 9.45 -15.78 33.80
CA PHE A 284 10.45 -16.15 32.81
C PHE A 284 11.58 -17.03 33.41
N GLU A 285 12.08 -16.73 34.61
CA GLU A 285 13.02 -17.61 35.33
C GLU A 285 12.42 -18.99 35.62
N ARG A 286 11.12 -19.05 35.93
CA ARG A 286 10.42 -20.31 36.17
C ARG A 286 10.29 -21.14 34.91
N GLN A 287 10.07 -20.53 33.73
CA GLN A 287 10.05 -21.23 32.44
C GLN A 287 11.46 -21.69 32.00
N LEU A 288 12.51 -20.92 32.29
CA LEU A 288 13.88 -21.34 31.99
C LEU A 288 14.34 -22.55 32.83
N ARG A 289 13.83 -22.71 34.08
CA ARG A 289 14.10 -23.91 34.89
C ARG A 289 13.51 -25.21 34.33
N TRP A 290 12.45 -25.14 33.53
CA TRP A 290 11.88 -26.32 32.86
C TRP A 290 12.68 -26.72 31.60
N PHE A 291 13.42 -25.79 31.00
CA PHE A 291 14.24 -26.04 29.81
C PHE A 291 15.66 -26.55 30.13
N MET A 292 16.08 -26.55 31.39
CA MET A 292 17.41 -27.00 31.83
C MET A 292 17.36 -28.24 32.72
N LEU A 293 16.78 -29.33 32.19
CA LEU A 293 17.15 -30.69 32.57
C LEU A 293 17.45 -31.48 31.29
N PRO A 294 18.73 -31.78 31.00
CA PRO A 294 19.09 -32.83 30.06
C PRO A 294 19.22 -34.14 30.83
N ASP A 295 18.27 -35.07 30.64
CA ASP A 295 18.63 -36.48 30.73
C ASP A 295 19.64 -36.73 29.60
N CYS A 296 20.85 -37.13 30.00
CA CYS A 296 21.97 -37.40 29.11
C CYS A 296 21.64 -38.50 28.11
N ASP A 297 21.83 -38.18 26.83
CA ASP A 297 22.11 -39.15 25.79
C ASP A 297 23.28 -40.05 26.20
N THR A 298 22.97 -41.30 26.55
CA THR A 298 23.50 -42.37 25.70
C THR A 298 23.05 -42.08 24.27
N PHE A 299 24.01 -42.10 23.34
CA PHE A 299 23.79 -42.28 21.90
C PHE A 299 23.83 -41.06 20.96
N VAL A 300 24.92 -40.28 20.96
CA VAL A 300 25.54 -39.89 19.66
C VAL A 300 27.07 -39.88 19.75
N HIS A 301 27.66 -41.07 19.72
CA HIS A 301 29.03 -41.26 19.23
C HIS A 301 28.95 -42.09 17.94
N ARG A 302 28.66 -41.42 16.82
CA ARG A 302 29.12 -41.85 15.49
C ARG A 302 28.93 -40.67 14.54
N TRP A 303 30.00 -40.36 13.80
CA TRP A 303 30.15 -39.27 12.83
C TRP A 303 30.58 -37.92 13.41
N LEU A 304 31.86 -37.82 13.80
CA LEU A 304 32.87 -37.16 12.97
C LEU A 304 34.22 -37.18 13.71
N LEU A 305 35.11 -37.99 13.16
CA LEU A 305 36.54 -37.98 13.43
C LEU A 305 37.11 -36.61 13.03
N CYS A 306 37.82 -35.98 13.95
CA CYS A 306 38.91 -35.05 13.66
C CYS A 306 40.00 -35.25 14.72
N THR A 307 40.95 -36.15 14.44
CA THR A 307 42.31 -36.09 14.99
C THR A 307 43.26 -36.19 13.81
N PHE A 308 44.09 -35.15 13.68
CA PHE A 308 45.29 -35.12 12.86
C PHE A 308 46.23 -36.29 13.24
N GLU A 309 46.59 -37.11 12.26
CA GLU A 309 47.95 -37.49 11.87
C GLU A 309 48.00 -37.53 10.34
#